data_AF-A0A7J5EAE0-F1
#
_entry.id   AF-A0A7J5EAE0-F1
#
_cell.length_a   1.000
_cell.length_b   1.000
_cell.length_c   1.000
_cell.angle_alpha   90.00
_cell.angle_beta   90.00
_cell.angle_gamma   90.00
#
_symmetry.space_group_name_H-M   'P 1'
#
loop_
_entity.id
_entity.type
_entity.pdbx_description
1 polymer ?
#
loop_
_entity_poly.entity_id
_entity_poly.type
_entity_poly.pdbx_seq_one_letter_code
_entity_poly.pdbx_strand_id
1 'polypeptide(L)'
;MKKYLLILSVIFVFGCGSGISYINDNSHIYFELDVSDPSDDLFHVTVYPPELNDENKIYNFVSTAPGTYSNLNIGRFVKSFEAFDKDGKKLNSEKISTNKWQINSPQKVYKIVYSVEDTFDSDYTEDIIWPMSGSGIEENYILLNTFCVFGYFEGLQTFPTKLKIDYPDDWEAATALNIKDGYYYTSTYDELADSPFLIGEITSKIVKVGDINVGIHVYSDADFLNAESITERANDILTAAGKFVGISPVDRYKFIMALFDPSTGQRNKIGPIGALEHSYSSLYAMYSNEN
;
A
#
# COMPACT_ATOMS: atom_id res chain seq x y z
N MET A 1 14.04 -17.29 -66.61
CA MET A 1 13.06 -17.36 -65.49
C MET A 1 13.70 -16.74 -64.26
N LYS A 2 13.35 -15.49 -63.91
CA LYS A 2 13.90 -14.79 -62.75
C LYS A 2 13.03 -15.09 -61.52
N LYS A 3 13.64 -15.64 -60.46
CA LYS A 3 13.00 -15.87 -59.16
C LYS A 3 12.96 -14.55 -58.38
N TYR A 4 11.78 -14.15 -57.90
CA TYR A 4 11.62 -13.06 -56.95
C TYR A 4 11.63 -13.63 -55.53
N LEU A 5 12.51 -13.09 -54.69
CA LEU A 5 12.60 -13.39 -53.26
C LEU A 5 11.77 -12.32 -52.52
N LEU A 6 10.69 -12.71 -51.86
CA LEU A 6 9.86 -11.82 -51.06
C LEU A 6 10.42 -11.82 -49.63
N ILE A 7 10.99 -10.71 -49.18
CA ILE A 7 11.42 -10.52 -47.78
C ILE A 7 10.26 -9.82 -47.06
N LEU A 8 9.66 -10.50 -46.09
CA LEU A 8 8.65 -9.95 -45.19
C LEU A 8 9.39 -9.33 -43.99
N SER A 9 9.44 -8.00 -43.91
CA SER A 9 9.90 -7.27 -42.74
C SER A 9 8.75 -7.11 -41.74
N VAL A 10 8.82 -7.81 -40.61
CA VAL A 10 7.91 -7.61 -39.47
C VAL A 10 8.39 -6.38 -38.70
N ILE A 11 7.59 -5.31 -38.72
CA ILE A 11 7.82 -4.11 -37.91
C ILE A 11 7.18 -4.37 -36.55
N PHE A 12 8.01 -4.54 -35.51
CA PHE A 12 7.57 -4.48 -34.12
C PHE A 12 7.30 -3.01 -33.77
N VAL A 13 6.02 -2.66 -33.62
CA VAL A 13 5.63 -1.37 -33.05
C VAL A 13 5.65 -1.54 -31.53
N PHE A 14 6.68 -1.03 -30.88
CA PHE A 14 6.66 -0.82 -29.44
C PHE A 14 5.58 0.24 -29.14
N GLY A 15 4.53 -0.18 -28.43
CA GLY A 15 3.51 0.73 -27.92
C GLY A 15 4.13 1.64 -26.88
N CYS A 16 4.37 2.90 -27.25
CA CYS A 16 4.68 3.96 -26.31
C CYS A 16 3.39 4.25 -25.53
N GLY A 17 3.28 3.73 -24.32
CA GLY A 17 2.20 4.09 -23.40
C GLY A 17 2.19 5.61 -23.23
N SER A 18 1.12 6.25 -23.69
CA SER A 18 0.91 7.68 -23.52
C SER A 18 0.63 7.95 -22.04
N GLY A 19 1.68 8.23 -21.28
CA GLY A 19 1.58 8.71 -19.92
C GLY A 19 0.81 10.02 -19.88
N ILE A 20 -0.36 10.01 -19.24
CA ILE A 20 -1.08 11.23 -18.92
C ILE A 20 -0.16 12.03 -18.00
N SER A 21 0.29 13.18 -18.46
CA SER A 21 1.09 14.08 -17.61
C SER A 21 0.18 14.63 -16.52
N TYR A 22 0.39 14.20 -15.27
CA TYR A 22 -0.23 14.80 -14.10
C TYR A 22 0.11 16.30 -14.06
N ILE A 23 -0.93 17.15 -14.03
CA ILE A 23 -0.77 18.56 -13.71
C ILE A 23 -0.82 18.67 -12.20
N ASN A 24 0.31 19.02 -11.59
CA ASN A 24 0.39 19.34 -10.17
C ASN A 24 -0.47 20.57 -9.88
N ASP A 25 -1.61 20.36 -9.22
CA ASP A 25 -2.53 21.43 -8.82
C ASP A 25 -2.13 22.09 -7.49
N ASN A 26 -1.00 21.66 -6.90
CA ASN A 26 -0.47 22.11 -5.61
C ASN A 26 -1.47 21.98 -4.44
N SER A 27 -2.52 21.17 -4.58
CA SER A 27 -3.56 21.03 -3.56
C SER A 27 -3.41 19.76 -2.71
N HIS A 28 -2.63 18.78 -3.18
CA HIS A 28 -2.35 17.52 -2.48
C HIS A 28 -0.87 17.14 -2.66
N ILE A 29 -0.30 16.37 -1.73
CA ILE A 29 0.85 15.54 -2.05
C ILE A 29 0.32 14.34 -2.84
N TYR A 30 0.76 14.19 -4.08
CA TYR A 30 0.30 13.13 -4.96
C TYR A 30 1.29 11.96 -4.97
N PHE A 31 0.80 10.78 -4.64
CA PHE A 31 1.52 9.52 -4.66
C PHE A 31 1.01 8.65 -5.80
N GLU A 32 1.95 8.06 -6.54
CA GLU A 32 1.73 6.94 -7.44
C GLU A 32 2.48 5.75 -6.88
N LEU A 33 1.79 4.63 -6.73
CA LEU A 33 2.38 3.35 -6.40
C LEU A 33 2.17 2.41 -7.58
N ASP A 34 3.25 1.88 -8.14
CA ASP A 34 3.23 0.85 -9.16
C ASP A 34 3.64 -0.48 -8.55
N VAL A 35 2.69 -1.41 -8.58
CA VAL A 35 2.80 -2.83 -8.22
C VAL A 35 2.07 -3.68 -9.27
N SER A 36 2.03 -3.20 -10.52
CA SER A 36 1.33 -3.86 -11.63
C SER A 36 2.00 -5.16 -12.08
N ASP A 37 3.28 -5.35 -11.74
CA ASP A 37 4.02 -6.60 -11.88
C ASP A 37 4.45 -7.12 -10.49
N PRO A 38 3.64 -7.99 -9.85
CA PRO A 38 3.98 -8.56 -8.55
C PRO A 38 5.30 -9.36 -8.55
N SER A 39 5.79 -9.81 -9.71
CA SER A 39 7.03 -10.59 -9.79
C SER A 39 8.30 -9.75 -9.62
N ASP A 40 8.19 -8.42 -9.72
CA ASP A 40 9.30 -7.48 -9.45
C ASP A 40 9.54 -7.26 -7.95
N ASP A 41 8.57 -7.65 -7.09
CA ASP A 41 8.72 -7.74 -5.64
C ASP A 41 9.23 -6.45 -4.96
N LEU A 42 8.80 -5.30 -5.50
CA LEU A 42 9.14 -3.98 -5.00
C LEU A 42 7.93 -3.05 -5.11
N PHE A 43 7.74 -2.23 -4.08
CA PHE A 43 6.82 -1.10 -4.16
C PHE A 43 7.52 0.08 -4.83
N HIS A 44 7.15 0.41 -6.07
CA HIS A 44 7.70 1.57 -6.78
C HIS A 44 6.85 2.81 -6.56
N VAL A 45 7.41 3.80 -5.89
CA VAL A 45 6.68 5.02 -5.54
C VAL A 45 7.22 6.23 -6.30
N THR A 46 6.31 6.98 -6.91
CA THR A 46 6.56 8.34 -7.35
C THR A 46 5.75 9.33 -6.51
N VAL A 47 6.43 10.36 -5.99
CA VAL A 47 5.82 11.42 -5.18
C VAL A 47 5.93 12.74 -5.92
N TYR A 48 4.81 13.41 -6.09
CA TYR A 48 4.70 14.78 -6.58
C TYR A 48 4.29 15.69 -5.42
N PRO A 49 5.24 16.43 -4.81
CA PRO A 49 4.94 17.32 -3.70
C PRO A 49 4.28 18.63 -4.18
N PRO A 50 3.66 19.41 -3.28
CA PRO A 50 3.43 20.83 -3.54
C PRO A 50 4.76 21.58 -3.65
N GLU A 51 4.71 22.90 -3.89
CA GLU A 51 5.91 23.73 -3.78
C GLU A 51 6.55 23.61 -2.38
N LEU A 52 7.78 23.10 -2.34
CA LEU A 52 8.53 22.90 -1.09
C LEU A 52 9.41 24.10 -0.78
N ASN A 53 9.74 24.27 0.49
CA ASN A 53 10.76 25.23 0.96
C ASN A 53 11.80 24.53 1.85
N ASP A 54 12.72 25.30 2.43
CA ASP A 54 13.82 24.76 3.24
C ASP A 54 13.37 24.04 4.52
N GLU A 55 12.17 24.33 5.04
CA GLU A 55 11.56 23.63 6.18
C GLU A 55 11.14 22.19 5.81
N ASN A 56 10.87 21.93 4.52
CA ASN A 56 10.41 20.63 4.02
C ASN A 56 11.55 19.79 3.42
N LYS A 57 12.81 20.15 3.66
CA LYS A 57 13.97 19.47 3.07
C LYS A 57 14.17 18.03 3.52
N ILE A 58 13.48 17.60 4.59
CA ILE A 58 13.58 16.24 5.12
C ILE A 58 12.35 15.44 4.70
N TYR A 59 12.60 14.33 4.01
CA TYR A 59 11.63 13.28 3.76
C TYR A 59 11.83 12.14 4.76
N ASN A 60 10.77 11.76 5.46
CA ASN A 60 10.81 10.80 6.55
C ASN A 60 10.03 9.54 6.18
N PHE A 61 10.55 8.40 6.60
CA PHE A 61 9.80 7.15 6.75
C PHE A 61 9.52 6.94 8.24
N VAL A 62 8.51 6.12 8.58
CA VAL A 62 8.16 5.94 10.00
C VAL A 62 9.19 5.09 10.72
N SER A 63 9.50 5.45 11.96
CA SER A 63 10.27 4.60 12.88
C SER A 63 9.39 3.63 13.65
N THR A 64 8.11 3.96 13.81
CA THR A 64 7.09 3.16 14.51
C THR A 64 5.70 3.55 14.00
N ALA A 65 4.72 2.66 14.14
CA ALA A 65 3.32 2.93 13.84
C ALA A 65 2.45 2.61 15.07
N PRO A 66 1.33 3.33 15.29
CA PRO A 66 0.37 2.99 16.34
C PRO A 66 -0.04 1.51 16.31
N GLY A 67 -0.31 0.92 17.48
CA GLY A 67 -0.70 -0.49 17.60
C GLY A 67 0.46 -1.51 17.53
N THR A 68 1.61 -1.16 16.94
CA THR A 68 2.72 -2.10 16.72
C THR A 68 3.65 -2.27 17.94
N TYR A 69 3.73 -1.26 18.82
CA TYR A 69 4.60 -1.19 20.00
C TYR A 69 6.06 -1.64 19.76
N SER A 70 6.56 -1.48 18.53
CA SER A 70 7.87 -1.96 18.07
C SER A 70 8.57 -0.89 17.23
N ASN A 71 9.90 -0.96 17.17
CA ASN A 71 10.67 -0.18 16.21
C ASN A 71 10.56 -0.85 14.83
N LEU A 72 9.89 -0.20 13.90
CA LEU A 72 9.74 -0.68 12.53
C LEU A 72 10.92 -0.24 11.66
N ASN A 73 11.39 0.99 11.85
CA ASN A 73 12.50 1.57 11.10
C ASN A 73 12.38 1.35 9.58
N ILE A 74 11.22 1.72 9.02
CA ILE A 74 10.83 1.42 7.64
C ILE A 74 11.86 1.89 6.61
N GLY A 75 12.59 2.97 6.90
CA GLY A 75 13.63 3.45 5.99
C GLY A 75 14.78 2.47 5.76
N ARG A 76 14.89 1.35 6.50
CA ARG A 76 15.85 0.29 6.14
C ARG A 76 15.46 -0.45 4.86
N PHE A 77 14.17 -0.56 4.55
CA PHE A 77 13.64 -1.27 3.38
C PHE A 77 13.69 -0.44 2.08
N VAL A 78 13.99 0.86 2.17
CA VAL A 78 14.12 1.74 1.01
C VAL A 78 15.38 1.38 0.22
N LYS A 79 15.21 0.85 -0.99
CA LYS A 79 16.30 0.38 -1.87
C LYS A 79 16.88 1.48 -2.75
N SER A 80 16.06 2.44 -3.15
CA SER A 80 16.46 3.60 -3.96
C SER A 80 15.75 4.86 -3.49
N PHE A 81 16.34 6.03 -3.72
CA PHE A 81 15.68 7.33 -3.46
C PHE A 81 16.33 8.41 -4.31
N GLU A 82 15.57 9.00 -5.22
CA GLU A 82 16.05 10.00 -6.16
C GLU A 82 15.06 11.15 -6.29
N ALA A 83 15.53 12.38 -6.10
CA ALA A 83 14.75 13.59 -6.35
C ALA A 83 15.10 14.19 -7.72
N PHE A 84 14.09 14.70 -8.42
CA PHE A 84 14.24 15.29 -9.76
C PHE A 84 13.60 16.67 -9.83
N ASP A 85 14.19 17.57 -10.61
CA ASP A 85 13.54 18.81 -11.01
C ASP A 85 12.60 18.62 -12.21
N LYS A 86 11.92 19.70 -12.58
CA LYS A 86 10.93 19.72 -13.68
C LYS A 86 11.53 19.39 -15.05
N ASP A 87 12.84 19.56 -15.22
CA ASP A 87 13.56 19.29 -16.47
C ASP A 87 14.09 17.84 -16.49
N GLY A 88 13.74 17.03 -15.47
CA GLY A 88 14.17 15.65 -15.30
C GLY A 88 15.60 15.51 -14.79
N LYS A 89 16.23 16.61 -14.32
CA LYS A 89 17.59 16.55 -13.79
C LYS A 89 17.56 16.10 -12.33
N LYS A 90 18.41 15.11 -12.01
CA LYS A 90 18.59 14.62 -10.65
C LYS A 90 19.12 15.72 -9.73
N LEU A 91 18.46 15.87 -8.59
CA LEU A 91 18.85 16.74 -7.49
C LEU A 91 19.66 15.94 -6.46
N ASN A 92 20.50 16.63 -5.68
CA ASN A 92 21.24 15.97 -4.62
C ASN A 92 20.31 15.64 -3.45
N SER A 93 20.27 14.37 -3.06
CA SER A 93 19.57 13.87 -1.89
C SER A 93 20.42 12.82 -1.18
N GLU A 94 20.43 12.83 0.15
CA GLU A 94 21.26 11.96 0.97
C GLU A 94 20.47 11.33 2.12
N LYS A 95 20.73 10.05 2.41
CA LYS A 95 20.19 9.38 3.59
C LYS A 95 21.00 9.84 4.82
N ILE A 96 20.39 10.61 5.70
CA ILE A 96 21.04 11.19 6.90
C ILE A 96 20.83 10.36 8.17
N SER A 97 19.82 9.49 8.17
CA SER A 97 19.61 8.46 9.21
C SER A 97 18.77 7.31 8.65
N THR A 98 18.52 6.27 9.44
CA THR A 98 17.75 5.09 9.02
C THR A 98 16.46 5.45 8.30
N ASN A 99 15.72 6.45 8.80
CA ASN A 99 14.38 6.81 8.32
C ASN A 99 14.32 8.22 7.70
N LYS A 100 15.45 8.87 7.40
CA LYS A 100 15.46 10.27 6.96
C LYS A 100 16.35 10.50 5.75
N TRP A 101 15.77 11.16 4.75
CA TRP A 101 16.46 11.66 3.56
C TRP A 101 16.42 13.17 3.54
N GLN A 102 17.58 13.80 3.35
CA GLN A 102 17.69 15.24 3.14
C GLN A 102 17.79 15.53 1.65
N ILE A 103 17.01 16.50 1.19
CA ILE A 103 17.04 17.02 -0.18
C ILE A 103 17.70 18.40 -0.14
N ASN A 104 18.78 18.60 -0.90
CA ASN A 104 19.59 19.82 -0.79
C ASN A 104 18.95 21.05 -1.45
N SER A 105 17.96 20.87 -2.31
CA SER A 105 17.27 21.95 -3.02
C SER A 105 15.77 21.64 -3.13
N PRO A 106 15.04 21.60 -1.99
CA PRO A 106 13.63 21.19 -1.95
C PRO A 106 12.74 22.02 -2.90
N GLN A 107 12.97 23.32 -3.00
CA GLN A 107 12.25 24.25 -3.87
C GLN A 107 12.37 23.95 -5.37
N LYS A 108 13.29 23.08 -5.77
CA LYS A 108 13.44 22.63 -7.17
C LYS A 108 12.80 21.28 -7.43
N VAL A 109 12.35 20.57 -6.40
CA VAL A 109 11.79 19.22 -6.52
C VAL A 109 10.49 19.31 -7.31
N TYR A 110 10.45 18.56 -8.40
CA TYR A 110 9.23 18.29 -9.16
C TYR A 110 8.65 16.93 -8.79
N LYS A 111 9.52 15.92 -8.62
CA LYS A 111 9.12 14.60 -8.12
C LYS A 111 10.24 13.91 -7.36
N ILE A 112 9.86 12.95 -6.54
CA ILE A 112 10.76 11.97 -5.91
C ILE A 112 10.35 10.59 -6.41
N VAL A 113 11.33 9.75 -6.74
CA VAL A 113 11.11 8.35 -7.12
C VAL A 113 11.93 7.48 -6.17
N TYR A 114 11.30 6.47 -5.59
CA TYR A 114 11.95 5.51 -4.71
C TYR A 114 11.31 4.14 -4.82
N SER A 115 12.04 3.11 -4.39
CA SER A 115 11.53 1.74 -4.27
C SER A 115 11.71 1.22 -2.85
N VAL A 116 10.74 0.43 -2.40
CA VAL A 116 10.72 -0.17 -1.06
C VAL A 116 10.54 -1.68 -1.21
N GLU A 117 11.43 -2.44 -0.57
CA GLU A 117 11.28 -3.90 -0.40
C GLU A 117 10.16 -4.16 0.61
N ASP A 118 9.39 -5.21 0.38
CA ASP A 118 8.38 -5.62 1.34
C ASP A 118 9.03 -6.19 2.63
N THR A 119 8.19 -6.52 3.60
CA THR A 119 8.64 -6.90 4.94
C THR A 119 8.48 -8.37 5.26
N PHE A 120 7.73 -9.12 4.44
CA PHE A 120 7.31 -10.49 4.76
C PHE A 120 8.46 -11.48 4.61
N ASP A 121 9.21 -11.40 3.52
CA ASP A 121 10.27 -12.35 3.19
C ASP A 121 11.69 -11.75 3.18
N SER A 122 11.80 -10.48 3.60
CA SER A 122 13.06 -9.74 3.68
C SER A 122 14.18 -10.50 4.42
N ASP A 123 15.43 -10.23 4.03
CA ASP A 123 16.62 -10.85 4.62
C ASP A 123 16.99 -10.32 6.02
N TYR A 124 16.18 -9.44 6.62
CA TYR A 124 16.45 -8.89 7.96
C TYR A 124 16.22 -9.93 9.06
N THR A 125 17.23 -10.16 9.89
CA THR A 125 17.16 -11.10 11.03
C THR A 125 16.93 -10.42 12.38
N GLU A 126 16.98 -9.10 12.42
CA GLU A 126 16.76 -8.27 13.62
C GLU A 126 15.63 -7.26 13.36
N ASP A 127 14.93 -6.85 14.42
CA ASP A 127 13.76 -5.97 14.34
C ASP A 127 12.72 -6.42 13.29
N ILE A 128 12.47 -7.72 13.16
CA ILE A 128 11.55 -8.28 12.16
C ILE A 128 10.16 -7.62 12.30
N ILE A 129 9.60 -7.20 11.17
CA ILE A 129 8.25 -6.64 11.14
C ILE A 129 7.27 -7.78 10.88
N TRP A 130 6.37 -7.99 11.84
CA TRP A 130 5.39 -9.04 11.72
C TRP A 130 4.33 -8.74 10.66
N PRO A 131 3.79 -9.75 9.97
CA PRO A 131 2.90 -9.57 8.83
C PRO A 131 1.71 -8.62 9.02
N MET A 132 1.06 -8.62 10.19
CA MET A 132 -0.05 -7.69 10.47
C MET A 132 0.39 -6.22 10.58
N SER A 133 1.67 -5.97 10.80
CA SER A 133 2.29 -4.63 10.83
C SER A 133 3.21 -4.39 9.63
N GLY A 134 3.21 -5.32 8.66
CA GLY A 134 4.09 -5.32 7.52
C GLY A 134 3.34 -5.11 6.21
N SER A 135 4.10 -5.04 5.12
CA SER A 135 3.56 -5.18 3.77
C SER A 135 4.25 -6.36 3.07
N GLY A 136 3.56 -6.97 2.12
CA GLY A 136 4.02 -8.11 1.33
C GLY A 136 3.45 -8.03 -0.09
N ILE A 137 4.26 -8.43 -1.07
CA ILE A 137 3.86 -8.60 -2.48
C ILE A 137 3.93 -10.09 -2.79
N GLU A 138 2.84 -10.67 -3.28
CA GLU A 138 2.75 -12.09 -3.57
C GLU A 138 2.06 -12.29 -4.91
N GLU A 139 2.14 -13.51 -5.46
CA GLU A 139 1.67 -13.82 -6.81
C GLU A 139 0.19 -13.48 -7.05
N ASN A 140 -0.67 -13.59 -6.02
CA ASN A 140 -2.12 -13.41 -6.13
C ASN A 140 -2.68 -12.27 -5.25
N TYR A 141 -1.84 -11.67 -4.41
CA TYR A 141 -2.27 -10.61 -3.52
C TYR A 141 -1.12 -9.70 -3.07
N ILE A 142 -1.48 -8.52 -2.61
CA ILE A 142 -0.62 -7.57 -1.94
C ILE A 142 -1.31 -7.18 -0.65
N LEU A 143 -0.60 -7.34 0.47
CA LEU A 143 -1.00 -6.75 1.73
C LEU A 143 -0.15 -5.49 1.93
N LEU A 144 -0.79 -4.33 1.98
CA LEU A 144 -0.11 -3.04 2.04
C LEU A 144 -0.54 -2.29 3.29
N ASN A 145 0.31 -2.32 4.31
CA ASN A 145 0.31 -1.29 5.35
C ASN A 145 1.00 -0.05 4.76
N THR A 146 0.23 0.98 4.47
CA THR A 146 0.70 2.20 3.79
C THR A 146 1.86 2.90 4.50
N PHE A 147 1.94 2.82 5.82
CA PHE A 147 3.08 3.33 6.59
C PHE A 147 4.41 2.62 6.29
N CYS A 148 4.39 1.41 5.74
CA CYS A 148 5.59 0.69 5.29
C CYS A 148 6.13 1.24 3.96
N VAL A 149 5.33 1.96 3.18
CA VAL A 149 5.67 2.32 1.79
C VAL A 149 5.72 3.83 1.59
N PHE A 150 4.79 4.58 2.18
CA PHE A 150 4.69 6.02 1.98
C PHE A 150 5.35 6.81 3.11
N GLY A 151 6.29 7.68 2.76
CA GLY A 151 6.88 8.64 3.68
C GLY A 151 6.18 10.01 3.65
N TYR A 152 6.74 10.97 4.38
CA TYR A 152 6.21 12.32 4.50
C TYR A 152 7.31 13.39 4.54
N PHE A 153 6.98 14.58 4.04
CA PHE A 153 7.83 15.76 4.20
C PHE A 153 7.64 16.37 5.60
N GLU A 154 8.73 16.73 6.25
CA GLU A 154 8.69 17.47 7.50
C GLU A 154 7.92 18.80 7.32
N GLY A 155 6.95 19.05 8.21
CA GLY A 155 6.09 20.23 8.15
C GLY A 155 4.85 20.11 7.25
N LEU A 156 4.68 19.00 6.51
CA LEU A 156 3.52 18.77 5.63
C LEU A 156 2.65 17.58 6.06
N GLN A 157 2.76 17.09 7.28
CA GLN A 157 1.98 15.95 7.78
C GLN A 157 0.46 16.21 7.78
N THR A 158 0.04 17.46 7.92
CA THR A 158 -1.37 17.88 7.85
C THR A 158 -1.83 18.30 6.46
N PHE A 159 -0.95 18.18 5.45
CA PHE A 159 -1.30 18.46 4.06
C PHE A 159 -2.03 17.25 3.47
N PRO A 160 -3.12 17.45 2.72
CA PRO A 160 -3.90 16.34 2.19
C PRO A 160 -3.11 15.55 1.14
N THR A 161 -3.43 14.27 1.00
CA THR A 161 -2.78 13.39 0.04
C THR A 161 -3.77 12.86 -0.98
N LYS A 162 -3.23 12.54 -2.15
CA LYS A 162 -3.93 11.86 -3.24
C LYS A 162 -3.07 10.68 -3.64
N LEU A 163 -3.66 9.50 -3.76
CA LEU A 163 -2.95 8.26 -4.07
C LEU A 163 -3.57 7.57 -5.28
N LYS A 164 -2.73 7.19 -6.24
CA LYS A 164 -3.03 6.24 -7.31
C LYS A 164 -2.23 4.96 -7.06
N ILE A 165 -2.86 3.82 -7.24
CA ILE A 165 -2.19 2.52 -7.19
C ILE A 165 -2.45 1.82 -8.51
N ASP A 166 -1.38 1.45 -9.20
CA ASP A 166 -1.41 0.60 -10.39
C ASP A 166 -1.10 -0.83 -9.95
N TYR A 167 -2.00 -1.76 -10.26
CA TYR A 167 -1.95 -3.19 -9.92
C TYR A 167 -2.56 -4.00 -11.09
N PRO A 168 -2.41 -5.34 -11.15
CA PRO A 168 -2.97 -6.16 -12.22
C PRO A 168 -4.46 -5.89 -12.52
N ASP A 169 -4.83 -5.81 -13.80
CA ASP A 169 -6.16 -5.36 -14.25
C ASP A 169 -7.32 -6.23 -13.74
N ASP A 170 -7.06 -7.50 -13.41
CA ASP A 170 -8.02 -8.49 -12.92
C ASP A 170 -8.15 -8.53 -11.39
N TRP A 171 -7.36 -7.73 -10.67
CA TRP A 171 -7.41 -7.65 -9.21
C TRP A 171 -8.40 -6.60 -8.70
N GLU A 172 -8.83 -6.77 -7.45
CA GLU A 172 -9.61 -5.78 -6.72
C GLU A 172 -8.82 -5.23 -5.53
N ALA A 173 -9.12 -3.99 -5.12
CA ALA A 173 -8.49 -3.32 -3.97
C ALA A 173 -9.49 -3.03 -2.85
N ALA A 174 -9.19 -3.48 -1.64
CA ALA A 174 -9.94 -3.24 -0.42
C ALA A 174 -9.17 -2.33 0.55
N THR A 175 -9.73 -1.14 0.81
CA THR A 175 -9.24 -0.18 1.83
C THR A 175 -10.40 0.58 2.44
N ALA A 176 -10.25 1.15 3.64
CA ALA A 176 -11.25 2.03 4.24
C ALA A 176 -11.30 3.44 3.62
N LEU A 177 -10.30 3.81 2.82
CA LEU A 177 -10.23 5.11 2.16
C LEU A 177 -11.36 5.32 1.15
N ASN A 178 -11.74 6.58 0.99
CA ASN A 178 -12.67 6.99 -0.05
C ASN A 178 -11.95 7.02 -1.40
N ILE A 179 -12.53 6.34 -2.39
CA ILE A 179 -12.07 6.40 -3.77
C ILE A 179 -12.97 7.35 -4.58
N LYS A 180 -12.35 8.21 -5.39
CA LYS A 180 -13.04 9.09 -6.33
C LYS A 180 -12.19 9.27 -7.59
N ASP A 181 -12.80 9.08 -8.75
CA ASP A 181 -12.15 9.25 -10.06
C ASP A 181 -10.84 8.44 -10.20
N GLY A 182 -10.78 7.24 -9.60
CA GLY A 182 -9.60 6.35 -9.63
C GLY A 182 -8.49 6.71 -8.63
N TYR A 183 -8.75 7.62 -7.68
CA TYR A 183 -7.79 8.05 -6.68
C TYR A 183 -8.34 7.91 -5.26
N TYR A 184 -7.46 7.56 -4.33
CA TYR A 184 -7.74 7.57 -2.89
C TYR A 184 -7.29 8.91 -2.31
N TYR A 185 -8.09 9.48 -1.42
CA TYR A 185 -7.82 10.79 -0.83
C TYR A 185 -7.74 10.69 0.69
N THR A 186 -6.80 11.43 1.27
CA THR A 186 -6.67 11.60 2.71
C THR A 186 -6.48 13.07 3.07
N SER A 187 -6.89 13.45 4.26
CA SER A 187 -6.78 14.82 4.77
C SER A 187 -5.41 15.08 5.40
N THR A 188 -4.73 14.02 5.86
CA THR A 188 -3.41 14.08 6.49
C THR A 188 -2.57 12.86 6.12
N TYR A 189 -1.27 12.93 6.41
CA TYR A 189 -0.37 11.78 6.35
C TYR A 189 -0.80 10.70 7.35
N ASP A 190 -1.24 11.07 8.56
CA ASP A 190 -1.65 10.10 9.56
C ASP A 190 -2.85 9.26 9.09
N GLU A 191 -3.81 9.86 8.38
CA GLU A 191 -4.92 9.11 7.76
C GLU A 191 -4.43 8.18 6.64
N LEU A 192 -3.43 8.59 5.85
CA LEU A 192 -2.82 7.72 4.84
C LEU A 192 -2.11 6.55 5.52
N ALA A 193 -1.24 6.83 6.49
CA ALA A 193 -0.47 5.84 7.23
C ALA A 193 -1.38 4.85 7.98
N ASP A 194 -2.54 5.28 8.47
CA ASP A 194 -3.50 4.44 9.18
C ASP A 194 -4.49 3.70 8.26
N SER A 195 -4.25 3.68 6.94
CA SER A 195 -5.20 3.14 5.98
C SER A 195 -4.60 2.03 5.11
N PRO A 196 -4.63 0.78 5.58
CA PRO A 196 -4.07 -0.33 4.82
C PRO A 196 -4.92 -0.70 3.60
N PHE A 197 -4.32 -1.52 2.74
CA PHE A 197 -4.93 -2.11 1.57
C PHE A 197 -4.70 -3.62 1.55
N LEU A 198 -5.69 -4.35 1.05
CA LEU A 198 -5.51 -5.68 0.46
C LEU A 198 -5.90 -5.59 -1.01
N ILE A 199 -4.99 -5.95 -1.89
CA ILE A 199 -5.17 -5.88 -3.34
C ILE A 199 -4.93 -7.28 -3.89
N GLY A 200 -5.77 -7.80 -4.78
CA GLY A 200 -5.57 -9.16 -5.27
C GLY A 200 -6.83 -9.83 -5.80
N GLU A 201 -6.73 -11.15 -5.94
CA GLU A 201 -7.86 -12.05 -6.13
C GLU A 201 -8.65 -12.21 -4.81
N ILE A 202 -9.41 -11.18 -4.45
CA ILE A 202 -10.13 -11.12 -3.17
C ILE A 202 -11.62 -11.39 -3.32
N THR A 203 -12.22 -11.84 -2.22
CA THR A 203 -13.67 -11.88 -2.06
C THR A 203 -14.12 -10.80 -1.09
N SER A 204 -15.30 -10.23 -1.33
CA SER A 204 -15.83 -9.11 -0.54
C SER A 204 -17.31 -9.33 -0.18
N LYS A 205 -17.68 -9.01 1.06
CA LYS A 205 -19.07 -8.99 1.53
C LYS A 205 -19.30 -7.75 2.39
N ILE A 206 -20.47 -7.11 2.22
CA ILE A 206 -20.89 -6.00 3.07
C ILE A 206 -22.12 -6.43 3.86
N VAL A 207 -22.10 -6.20 5.17
CA VAL A 207 -23.22 -6.41 6.08
C VAL A 207 -23.51 -5.16 6.89
N LYS A 208 -24.76 -5.01 7.34
CA LYS A 208 -25.15 -3.92 8.21
C LYS A 208 -25.11 -4.36 9.67
N VAL A 209 -24.33 -3.66 10.49
CA VAL A 209 -24.22 -3.92 11.94
C VAL A 209 -24.65 -2.65 12.68
N GLY A 210 -25.84 -2.68 13.29
CA GLY A 210 -26.47 -1.45 13.77
C GLY A 210 -26.73 -0.50 12.61
N ASP A 211 -26.13 0.70 12.64
CA ASP A 211 -26.25 1.71 11.58
C ASP A 211 -25.04 1.81 10.65
N ILE A 212 -24.00 1.01 10.87
CA ILE A 212 -22.78 1.06 10.06
C ILE A 212 -22.72 -0.04 9.00
N ASN A 213 -22.07 0.28 7.88
CA ASN A 213 -21.69 -0.71 6.88
C ASN A 213 -20.36 -1.34 7.27
N VAL A 214 -20.35 -2.65 7.45
CA VAL A 214 -19.17 -3.45 7.74
C VAL A 214 -18.78 -4.23 6.49
N GLY A 215 -17.61 -3.93 5.94
CA GLY A 215 -17.01 -4.70 4.84
C GLY A 215 -16.11 -5.81 5.38
N ILE A 216 -16.21 -7.00 4.80
CA ILE A 216 -15.33 -8.14 5.05
C ILE A 216 -14.66 -8.45 3.72
N HIS A 217 -13.35 -8.26 3.67
CA HIS A 217 -12.52 -8.42 2.48
C HIS A 217 -11.47 -9.48 2.76
N VAL A 218 -11.43 -10.53 1.95
CA VAL A 218 -10.66 -11.74 2.24
C VAL A 218 -9.88 -12.17 1.01
N TYR A 219 -8.56 -12.24 1.18
CA TYR A 219 -7.70 -13.14 0.40
C TYR A 219 -7.51 -14.42 1.22
N SER A 220 -7.57 -15.58 0.57
CA SER A 220 -7.17 -16.84 1.21
C SER A 220 -6.59 -17.83 0.21
N ASP A 221 -5.54 -18.54 0.62
CA ASP A 221 -5.03 -19.70 -0.11
C ASP A 221 -5.96 -20.92 0.00
N ALA A 222 -6.95 -20.87 0.89
CA ALA A 222 -7.87 -21.96 1.18
C ALA A 222 -9.27 -21.65 0.64
N ASP A 223 -9.74 -22.43 -0.34
CA ASP A 223 -11.03 -22.23 -1.02
C ASP A 223 -12.25 -22.15 -0.06
N PHE A 224 -12.16 -22.75 1.13
CA PHE A 224 -13.24 -22.76 2.12
C PHE A 224 -13.36 -21.48 2.96
N LEU A 225 -12.34 -20.61 2.97
CA LEU A 225 -12.37 -19.31 3.65
C LEU A 225 -12.47 -18.18 2.64
N ASN A 226 -13.64 -17.56 2.59
CA ASN A 226 -13.91 -16.39 1.78
C ASN A 226 -14.79 -15.40 2.56
N ALA A 227 -15.03 -14.22 2.00
CA ALA A 227 -15.80 -13.19 2.68
C ALA A 227 -17.21 -13.66 3.07
N GLU A 228 -17.85 -14.52 2.27
CA GLU A 228 -19.17 -15.06 2.60
C GLU A 228 -19.10 -16.03 3.79
N SER A 229 -18.22 -17.02 3.76
CA SER A 229 -18.10 -18.00 4.84
C SER A 229 -17.64 -17.36 6.16
N ILE A 230 -16.77 -16.34 6.11
CA ILE A 230 -16.38 -15.56 7.30
C ILE A 230 -17.54 -14.72 7.82
N THR A 231 -18.31 -14.08 6.94
CA THR A 231 -19.49 -13.30 7.35
C THR A 231 -20.49 -14.17 8.10
N GLU A 232 -20.78 -15.37 7.59
CA GLU A 232 -21.70 -16.31 8.21
C GLU A 232 -21.23 -16.72 9.61
N ARG A 233 -19.94 -17.05 9.75
CA ARG A 233 -19.33 -17.43 11.03
C ARG A 233 -19.29 -16.28 12.03
N ALA A 234 -19.08 -15.05 11.56
CA ALA A 234 -18.97 -13.86 12.39
C ALA A 234 -20.32 -13.22 12.77
N ASN A 235 -21.43 -13.64 12.16
CA ASN A 235 -22.73 -12.98 12.26
C ASN A 235 -23.19 -12.73 13.71
N ASP A 236 -23.08 -13.74 14.57
CA ASP A 236 -23.51 -13.64 15.96
C ASP A 236 -22.64 -12.67 16.76
N ILE A 237 -21.32 -12.70 16.51
CA ILE A 237 -20.34 -11.80 17.16
C ILE A 237 -20.56 -10.36 16.69
N LEU A 238 -20.71 -10.12 15.38
CA LEU A 238 -20.97 -8.79 14.83
C LEU A 238 -22.28 -8.22 15.38
N THR A 239 -23.33 -9.05 15.44
CA THR A 239 -24.62 -8.65 16.02
C THR A 239 -24.51 -8.31 17.50
N ALA A 240 -23.78 -9.10 18.28
CA ALA A 240 -23.55 -8.84 19.69
C ALA A 240 -22.71 -7.57 19.91
N ALA A 241 -21.65 -7.38 19.14
CA ALA A 241 -20.78 -6.20 19.18
C ALA A 241 -21.57 -4.92 18.86
N GLY A 242 -22.40 -4.94 17.80
CA GLY A 242 -23.25 -3.80 17.46
C GLY A 242 -24.21 -3.41 18.59
N LYS A 243 -24.82 -4.40 19.28
CA LYS A 243 -25.67 -4.14 20.46
C LYS A 243 -24.90 -3.60 21.66
N PHE A 244 -23.65 -4.04 21.84
CA PHE A 244 -22.81 -3.63 22.96
C PHE A 244 -22.28 -2.20 22.81
N VAL A 245 -21.77 -1.85 21.62
CA VAL A 245 -21.19 -0.53 21.34
C VAL A 245 -22.28 0.56 21.34
N GLY A 246 -23.50 0.22 20.89
CA GLY A 246 -24.61 1.17 20.80
C GLY A 246 -24.44 2.16 19.65
N ILE A 247 -23.55 3.14 19.81
CA ILE A 247 -23.22 4.15 18.79
C ILE A 247 -21.78 3.95 18.33
N SER A 248 -21.59 3.64 17.05
CA SER A 248 -20.27 3.53 16.44
C SER A 248 -19.63 4.91 16.27
N PRO A 249 -18.31 5.07 16.55
CA PRO A 249 -17.59 6.33 16.30
C PRO A 249 -17.33 6.59 14.81
N VAL A 250 -17.55 5.58 13.97
CA VAL A 250 -17.36 5.63 12.51
C VAL A 250 -18.65 5.26 11.79
N ASP A 251 -18.79 5.68 10.53
CA ASP A 251 -19.94 5.37 9.67
C ASP A 251 -19.79 4.06 8.87
N ARG A 252 -18.56 3.58 8.76
CA ARG A 252 -18.17 2.34 8.09
C ARG A 252 -16.98 1.70 8.78
N TYR A 253 -16.83 0.40 8.62
CA TYR A 253 -15.66 -0.33 9.10
C TYR A 253 -15.29 -1.46 8.14
N LYS A 254 -14.00 -1.77 7.99
CA LYS A 254 -13.55 -2.86 7.12
C LYS A 254 -12.66 -3.85 7.85
N PHE A 255 -13.04 -5.12 7.82
CA PHE A 255 -12.15 -6.23 8.13
C PHE A 255 -11.39 -6.60 6.85
N ILE A 256 -10.07 -6.43 6.86
CA ILE A 256 -9.17 -6.71 5.75
C ILE A 256 -8.34 -7.93 6.15
N MET A 257 -8.54 -9.08 5.50
CA MET A 257 -7.98 -10.35 5.94
C MET A 257 -7.18 -11.02 4.84
N ALA A 258 -5.90 -11.26 5.11
CA ALA A 258 -5.05 -12.15 4.33
C ALA A 258 -4.85 -13.45 5.13
N LEU A 259 -5.34 -14.56 4.57
CA LEU A 259 -5.45 -15.85 5.25
C LEU A 259 -4.62 -16.93 4.54
N PHE A 260 -3.45 -17.21 5.08
CA PHE A 260 -2.44 -18.06 4.44
C PHE A 260 -2.61 -19.51 4.88
N ASP A 261 -2.39 -20.47 3.98
CA ASP A 261 -2.22 -21.85 4.44
C ASP A 261 -0.96 -21.94 5.33
N PRO A 262 -0.97 -22.69 6.45
CA PRO A 262 0.20 -22.83 7.33
C PRO A 262 1.49 -23.23 6.60
N SER A 263 1.40 -24.02 5.53
CA SER A 263 2.55 -24.40 4.71
C SER A 263 3.03 -23.25 3.83
N THR A 264 2.13 -22.42 3.30
CA THR A 264 2.49 -21.18 2.59
C THR A 264 3.16 -20.20 3.53
N GLY A 265 2.58 -19.94 4.71
CA GLY A 265 3.20 -19.02 5.66
C GLY A 265 4.56 -19.50 6.19
N GLN A 266 4.76 -20.81 6.35
CA GLN A 266 6.10 -21.34 6.67
C GLN A 266 7.12 -21.14 5.53
N ARG A 267 6.71 -21.33 4.26
CA ARG A 267 7.58 -21.12 3.09
C ARG A 267 8.01 -19.67 2.96
N ASN A 268 7.08 -18.74 3.16
CA ASN A 268 7.32 -17.31 3.03
C ASN A 268 7.80 -16.66 4.34
N LYS A 269 8.18 -17.46 5.35
CA LYS A 269 8.59 -17.01 6.69
C LYS A 269 7.59 -16.07 7.37
N ILE A 270 6.31 -16.13 6.98
CA ILE A 270 5.21 -15.34 7.54
C ILE A 270 4.92 -15.85 8.97
N GLY A 271 5.32 -15.07 9.98
CA GLY A 271 4.89 -15.27 11.35
C GLY A 271 5.69 -14.50 12.39
N PRO A 272 5.19 -14.35 13.64
CA PRO A 272 3.83 -14.59 14.12
C PRO A 272 2.76 -13.82 13.34
N ILE A 273 1.60 -14.47 13.24
CA ILE A 273 0.38 -13.93 12.66
C ILE A 273 -0.39 -13.09 13.68
N GLY A 274 -1.27 -12.21 13.21
CA GLY A 274 -2.11 -11.41 14.09
C GLY A 274 -2.98 -10.41 13.36
N ALA A 275 -3.38 -9.38 14.10
CA ALA A 275 -4.15 -8.27 13.58
C ALA A 275 -3.56 -6.94 14.05
N LEU A 276 -3.74 -5.90 13.25
CA LEU A 276 -3.45 -4.51 13.60
C LEU A 276 -4.73 -3.68 13.44
N GLU A 277 -5.08 -2.96 14.49
CA GLU A 277 -6.21 -2.04 14.49
C GLU A 277 -5.88 -0.73 13.77
N HIS A 278 -6.87 -0.21 13.05
CA HIS A 278 -6.86 1.10 12.40
C HIS A 278 -8.17 1.83 12.68
N SER A 279 -8.23 3.13 12.38
CA SER A 279 -9.39 3.98 12.70
C SER A 279 -10.69 3.50 12.04
N TYR A 280 -10.62 3.04 10.77
CA TYR A 280 -11.78 2.59 9.99
C TYR A 280 -11.66 1.14 9.50
N SER A 281 -10.64 0.42 9.94
CA SER A 281 -10.42 -0.98 9.57
C SER A 281 -9.63 -1.75 10.61
N SER A 282 -9.59 -3.06 10.48
CA SER A 282 -8.56 -3.89 11.08
C SER A 282 -7.97 -4.76 10.00
N LEU A 283 -6.65 -4.85 9.96
CA LEU A 283 -5.92 -5.71 9.05
C LEU A 283 -5.52 -6.99 9.79
N TYR A 284 -5.75 -8.14 9.17
CA TYR A 284 -5.45 -9.45 9.70
C TYR A 284 -4.53 -10.17 8.73
N ALA A 285 -3.43 -10.69 9.25
CA ALA A 285 -2.54 -11.60 8.56
C ALA A 285 -2.52 -12.88 9.39
N MET A 286 -3.27 -13.90 8.98
CA MET A 286 -3.57 -15.09 9.80
C MET A 286 -3.46 -16.39 9.01
N TYR A 287 -3.40 -17.52 9.72
CA TYR A 287 -3.48 -18.83 9.11
C TYR A 287 -4.93 -19.22 8.81
N SER A 288 -5.15 -19.79 7.65
CA SER A 288 -6.37 -20.51 7.28
C SER A 288 -6.33 -21.90 7.95
N ASN A 289 -6.94 -22.02 9.12
CA ASN A 289 -7.13 -23.31 9.78
C ASN A 289 -8.58 -23.78 9.61
N GLU A 290 -8.79 -25.08 9.37
CA GLU A 290 -10.13 -25.68 9.27
C GLU A 290 -10.88 -25.77 10.61
N ASN A 291 -10.18 -25.59 11.74
CA ASN A 291 -10.70 -25.80 13.10
C ASN A 291 -10.87 -24.50 13.90
#